data_AF-A0A1Q6UMQ8-F1
#
_entry.id   AF-A0A1Q6UMQ8-F1
#
_cell.length_a   1.000
_cell.length_b   1.000
_cell.length_c   1.000
_cell.angle_alpha   90.00
_cell.angle_beta   90.00
_cell.angle_gamma   90.00
#
_symmetry.space_group_name_H-M   'P 1'
#
loop_
_entity.id
_entity.type
_entity.pdbx_description
1 polymer ?
#
loop_
_entity_poly.entity_id
_entity_poly.type
_entity_poly.pdbx_seq_one_letter_code
_entity_poly.pdbx_strand_id
1 'polypeptide(L)'
;MPLRGKCGSLRAPAFTARAALVFALAAALSPAADAVSMRRGLDAPSPTRRARRLNPPPERDIDVYLGKIVRKDGNVAIVNIVTNFRSPDRKAVFFGCDVSMTPTSILRPLGITHRTCAAFEISEGSAAVGDSVMVKYFAPEKDDKNPAGQ
;
A
#
# COMPACT_ATOMS: atom_id res chain seq x y z
N MET A 1 59.72 28.48 -20.95
CA MET A 1 59.68 29.67 -21.84
C MET A 1 60.95 29.68 -22.67
N PRO A 2 61.00 30.10 -23.96
CA PRO A 2 60.11 30.98 -24.77
C PRO A 2 59.41 30.22 -25.93
N LEU A 3 58.25 30.59 -26.51
CA LEU A 3 57.72 31.78 -27.23
C LEU A 3 58.22 31.99 -28.68
N ARG A 4 57.24 32.33 -29.54
CA ARG A 4 57.26 32.70 -30.99
C ARG A 4 57.14 31.53 -31.98
N GLY A 5 56.22 31.49 -32.96
CA GLY A 5 55.31 32.49 -33.52
C GLY A 5 55.45 32.55 -35.05
N LYS A 6 54.35 32.38 -35.80
CA LYS A 6 54.06 32.82 -37.20
C LYS A 6 52.76 32.11 -37.63
N CYS A 7 51.60 32.77 -37.73
CA CYS A 7 51.15 33.73 -38.73
C CYS A 7 51.12 33.16 -40.17
N GLY A 8 49.90 32.94 -40.68
CA GLY A 8 49.55 32.64 -42.07
C GLY A 8 48.01 32.58 -42.15
N SER A 9 47.35 33.71 -42.42
CA SER A 9 46.95 34.18 -43.75
C SER A 9 45.80 33.36 -44.38
N LEU A 10 44.59 33.89 -44.14
CA LEU A 10 43.33 33.81 -44.89
C LEU A 10 43.33 33.04 -46.22
N ARG A 11 42.30 32.19 -46.39
CA ARG A 11 41.44 32.15 -47.59
C ARG A 11 40.15 31.41 -47.27
N ALA A 12 39.04 32.15 -47.24
CA ALA A 12 37.69 31.59 -47.24
C ALA A 12 37.33 31.16 -48.68
N PRO A 13 36.75 29.98 -48.90
CA PRO A 13 36.01 29.71 -50.12
C PRO A 13 34.51 29.95 -49.90
N ALA A 14 33.98 30.79 -50.78
CA ALA A 14 32.60 31.22 -50.89
C ALA A 14 31.66 30.07 -51.30
N PHE A 15 31.28 29.22 -50.34
CA PHE A 15 30.30 28.14 -50.57
C PHE A 15 29.13 28.10 -49.56
N THR A 16 28.96 29.16 -48.77
CA THR A 16 27.99 29.21 -47.66
C THR A 16 26.78 30.11 -47.95
N ALA A 17 26.42 30.32 -49.22
CA ALA A 17 25.27 31.18 -49.57
C ALA A 17 24.04 30.42 -50.10
N ARG A 18 24.18 29.17 -50.57
CA ARG A 18 23.06 28.39 -51.13
C ARG A 18 22.42 27.37 -50.18
N ALA A 19 23.14 26.94 -49.14
CA ALA A 19 22.60 25.97 -48.18
C ALA A 19 21.66 26.61 -47.13
N ALA A 20 21.79 27.92 -46.87
CA ALA A 20 20.97 28.62 -45.88
C ALA A 20 19.54 28.90 -46.36
N LEU A 21 19.28 28.89 -47.67
CA LEU A 21 17.99 29.29 -48.23
C LEU A 21 16.98 28.12 -48.32
N VAL A 22 17.46 26.87 -48.33
CA VAL A 22 16.59 25.68 -48.35
C VAL A 22 16.02 25.38 -46.96
N PHE A 23 16.78 25.66 -45.89
CA PHE A 23 16.31 25.46 -44.51
C PHE A 23 15.25 26.48 -44.07
N ALA A 24 15.22 27.67 -44.69
CA ALA A 24 14.23 28.70 -44.39
C ALA A 24 12.84 28.42 -45.03
N LEU A 25 12.79 27.66 -46.13
CA LEU A 25 11.52 27.36 -46.82
C LEU A 25 10.77 26.17 -46.21
N ALA A 26 11.47 25.27 -45.50
CA ALA A 26 10.86 24.11 -44.85
C ALA A 26 10.14 24.44 -43.53
N ALA A 27 10.39 25.63 -42.94
CA ALA A 27 9.74 26.09 -41.72
C ALA A 27 8.39 26.78 -41.94
N ALA A 28 8.04 27.11 -43.20
CA ALA A 28 6.81 27.83 -43.55
C ALA A 28 5.62 26.91 -43.89
N LEU A 29 5.82 25.59 -43.90
CA LEU A 29 4.80 24.59 -44.23
C LEU A 29 4.58 23.61 -43.07
N SER A 30 4.64 24.10 -41.83
CA SER A 30 4.07 23.33 -40.72
C SER A 30 2.55 23.35 -40.86
N PRO A 31 1.88 22.21 -41.15
CA PRO A 31 0.49 22.12 -40.76
C PRO A 31 0.47 22.27 -39.25
N ALA A 32 -0.21 23.31 -38.77
CA ALA A 32 -0.73 23.35 -37.42
C ALA A 32 -1.71 22.17 -37.30
N ALA A 33 -1.17 20.98 -37.10
CA ALA A 33 -1.93 19.87 -36.58
C ALA A 33 -2.32 20.33 -35.18
N ASP A 34 -3.60 20.71 -35.04
CA ASP A 34 -4.24 20.85 -33.75
C ASP A 34 -3.99 19.57 -32.98
N ALA A 35 -2.92 19.57 -32.18
CA ALA A 35 -2.70 18.61 -31.14
C ALA A 35 -3.76 18.94 -30.09
N VAL A 36 -4.99 18.53 -30.38
CA VAL A 36 -6.06 18.45 -29.41
C VAL A 36 -5.52 17.50 -28.35
N SER A 37 -5.01 18.10 -27.28
CA SER A 37 -4.71 17.40 -26.05
C SER A 37 -6.01 16.70 -25.69
N MET A 38 -6.08 15.41 -25.99
CA MET A 38 -7.07 14.53 -25.40
C MET A 38 -6.72 14.45 -23.92
N ARG A 39 -7.04 15.52 -23.18
CA ARG A 39 -7.28 15.49 -21.75
C ARG A 39 -8.48 14.59 -21.56
N ARG A 40 -8.29 13.27 -21.68
CA ARG A 40 -9.17 12.30 -21.04
C ARG A 40 -9.23 12.79 -19.60
N GLY A 41 -10.41 13.25 -19.18
CA GLY A 41 -10.58 13.87 -17.88
C GLY A 41 -9.85 13.06 -16.83
N LEU A 42 -8.98 13.72 -16.06
CA LEU A 42 -8.23 13.09 -14.97
C LEU A 42 -9.16 12.46 -13.91
N ASP A 43 -10.47 12.72 -14.04
CA ASP A 43 -11.55 12.16 -13.23
C ASP A 43 -12.22 10.91 -13.82
N ALA A 44 -11.78 10.40 -14.98
CA ALA A 44 -12.27 9.12 -15.47
C ALA A 44 -11.79 8.01 -14.51
N PRO A 45 -12.67 7.35 -13.74
CA PRO A 45 -12.24 6.30 -12.82
C PRO A 45 -11.56 5.21 -13.64
N SER A 46 -10.33 4.84 -13.26
CA SER A 46 -9.56 3.84 -13.98
C SER A 46 -10.41 2.60 -14.25
N PRO A 47 -10.24 1.91 -15.40
CA PRO A 47 -10.98 0.68 -15.71
C PRO A 47 -10.92 -0.34 -14.57
N THR A 48 -9.81 -0.35 -13.84
CA THR A 48 -9.58 -1.14 -12.61
C THR A 48 -10.46 -0.74 -11.43
N ARG A 49 -10.76 0.55 -11.23
CA ARG A 49 -11.64 1.02 -10.15
C ARG A 49 -13.11 0.73 -10.46
N ARG A 50 -13.52 0.80 -11.73
CA ARG A 50 -14.87 0.41 -12.17
C ARG A 50 -15.07 -1.10 -12.10
N ALA A 51 -14.08 -1.89 -12.55
CA ALA A 51 -14.09 -3.34 -12.44
C ALA A 51 -14.13 -3.83 -10.98
N ARG A 52 -13.41 -3.17 -10.06
CA ARG A 52 -13.49 -3.44 -8.61
C ARG A 52 -14.82 -3.08 -7.96
N ARG A 53 -15.58 -2.14 -8.53
CA ARG A 53 -16.96 -1.85 -8.08
C ARG A 53 -17.94 -2.90 -8.59
N LEU A 54 -17.72 -3.42 -9.79
CA LEU A 54 -18.57 -4.44 -10.42
C LEU A 54 -18.33 -5.83 -9.80
N ASN A 55 -17.07 -6.17 -9.52
CA ASN A 55 -16.67 -7.40 -8.84
C ASN A 55 -15.63 -7.04 -7.76
N PRO A 56 -16.05 -6.74 -6.53
CA PRO A 56 -15.10 -6.55 -5.45
C PRO A 56 -14.31 -7.85 -5.26
N PRO A 57 -12.97 -7.78 -5.13
CA PRO A 57 -12.17 -8.96 -4.84
C PRO A 57 -12.66 -9.61 -3.54
N PRO A 58 -12.54 -10.95 -3.41
CA PRO A 58 -12.98 -11.64 -2.22
C PRO A 58 -12.32 -11.03 -0.99
N GLU A 59 -13.13 -10.73 0.03
CA GLU A 59 -12.61 -10.23 1.29
C GLU A 59 -11.69 -11.29 1.90
N ARG A 60 -10.48 -10.86 2.26
CA ARG A 60 -9.47 -11.73 2.86
C ARG A 60 -9.50 -11.60 4.37
N ASP A 61 -9.02 -12.65 5.04
CA ASP A 61 -8.66 -12.60 6.44
C ASP A 61 -7.61 -11.50 6.68
N ILE A 62 -7.66 -10.87 7.85
CA ILE A 62 -6.74 -9.82 8.24
C ILE A 62 -6.07 -10.25 9.54
N ASP A 63 -4.75 -10.38 9.50
CA ASP A 63 -3.94 -10.63 10.69
C ASP A 63 -3.31 -9.33 11.17
N VAL A 64 -3.51 -9.01 12.45
CA VAL A 64 -3.04 -7.78 13.06
C VAL A 64 -2.26 -8.07 14.32
N TYR A 65 -1.04 -7.55 14.40
CA TYR A 65 -0.30 -7.51 15.65
C TYR A 65 -0.96 -6.51 16.61
N LEU A 66 -1.42 -6.96 17.76
CA LEU A 66 -2.11 -6.14 18.75
C LEU A 66 -1.14 -5.52 19.76
N GLY A 67 -0.18 -6.30 20.24
CA GLY A 67 0.66 -5.89 21.37
C GLY A 67 1.41 -7.03 22.02
N LYS A 68 1.78 -6.87 23.30
CA LYS A 68 2.50 -7.90 24.07
C LYS A 68 1.86 -8.15 25.42
N ILE A 69 1.95 -9.38 25.92
CA ILE A 69 1.57 -9.73 27.28
C ILE A 69 2.59 -9.12 28.24
N VAL A 70 2.14 -8.20 29.10
CA VAL A 70 2.99 -7.52 30.09
C VAL A 70 2.85 -8.10 31.48
N ARG A 71 1.77 -8.83 31.73
CA ARG A 71 1.50 -9.48 33.02
C ARG A 71 0.58 -10.68 32.84
N LYS A 72 0.75 -11.69 33.68
CA LYS A 72 -0.10 -12.88 33.75
C LYS A 72 -0.46 -13.16 35.20
N ASP A 73 -1.74 -13.27 35.48
CA ASP A 73 -2.31 -13.61 36.79
C ASP A 73 -3.21 -14.84 36.62
N GLY A 74 -2.66 -16.04 36.86
CA GLY A 74 -3.36 -17.31 36.62
C GLY A 74 -3.75 -17.47 35.15
N ASN A 75 -5.06 -17.55 34.87
CA ASN A 75 -5.62 -17.64 33.51
C ASN A 75 -5.90 -16.28 32.87
N VAL A 76 -5.59 -15.17 33.55
CA VAL A 76 -5.78 -13.83 32.98
C VAL A 76 -4.44 -13.29 32.51
N ALA A 77 -4.38 -12.84 31.26
CA ALA A 77 -3.26 -12.14 30.67
C ALA A 77 -3.61 -10.66 30.46
N ILE A 78 -2.72 -9.77 30.88
CA ILE A 78 -2.81 -8.34 30.60
C ILE A 78 -1.89 -8.02 29.43
N VAL A 79 -2.49 -7.48 28.38
CA VAL A 79 -1.82 -7.17 27.12
C VAL A 79 -1.69 -5.66 26.99
N ASN A 80 -0.47 -5.17 26.76
CA ASN A 80 -0.25 -3.79 26.34
C ASN A 80 -0.47 -3.69 24.83
N ILE A 81 -1.58 -3.06 24.47
CA ILE A 81 -2.02 -2.77 23.12
C ILE A 81 -1.16 -1.67 22.53
N VAL A 82 -0.53 -1.98 21.41
CA VAL A 82 0.26 -1.05 20.59
C VAL A 82 -0.54 -0.59 19.38
N THR A 83 -1.44 -1.44 18.84
CA THR A 83 -2.26 -1.10 17.67
C THR A 83 -3.75 -1.08 18.03
N ASN A 84 -4.44 -0.03 17.62
CA ASN A 84 -5.87 0.14 17.84
C ASN A 84 -6.70 -0.22 16.60
N PHE A 85 -6.38 -1.34 15.96
CA PHE A 85 -7.21 -1.83 14.87
C PHE A 85 -8.44 -2.54 15.43
N ARG A 86 -9.62 -2.14 14.95
CA ARG A 86 -10.89 -2.79 15.28
C ARG A 86 -11.70 -2.92 14.00
N SER A 87 -12.18 -4.14 13.74
CA SER A 87 -13.14 -4.41 12.68
C SER A 87 -14.39 -5.03 13.32
N PRO A 88 -15.37 -4.22 13.74
CA PRO A 88 -16.54 -4.70 14.48
C PRO A 88 -17.39 -5.68 13.67
N ASP A 89 -17.38 -5.56 12.35
CA ASP A 89 -18.20 -6.39 11.45
C ASP A 89 -17.58 -7.77 11.17
N ARG A 90 -16.46 -8.11 11.83
CA ARG A 90 -15.70 -9.35 11.58
C ARG A 90 -15.51 -10.15 12.86
N LYS A 91 -15.65 -11.48 12.74
CA LYS A 91 -15.28 -12.42 13.80
C LYS A 91 -13.77 -12.32 14.03
N ALA A 92 -13.36 -12.20 15.29
CA ALA A 92 -11.96 -12.04 15.68
C ALA A 92 -11.53 -13.16 16.64
N VAL A 93 -10.37 -13.74 16.40
CA VAL A 93 -9.71 -14.68 17.33
C VAL A 93 -8.35 -14.12 17.71
N PHE A 94 -8.05 -14.14 19.01
CA PHE A 94 -6.81 -13.60 19.56
C PHE A 94 -5.89 -14.76 19.91
N PHE A 95 -4.63 -14.65 19.49
CA PHE A 95 -3.60 -15.63 19.74
C PHE A 95 -2.47 -15.02 20.55
N GLY A 96 -2.01 -15.72 21.58
CA GLY A 96 -0.70 -15.50 22.16
C GLY A 96 0.35 -16.23 21.33
N CYS A 97 1.44 -15.55 21.00
CA CYS A 97 2.50 -16.02 20.12
C CYS A 97 3.85 -15.87 20.80
N ASP A 98 4.71 -16.88 20.65
CA ASP A 98 6.09 -16.84 21.15
C ASP A 98 6.98 -15.89 20.34
N VAL A 99 8.28 -15.89 20.64
CA VAL A 99 9.30 -15.08 19.93
C VAL A 99 9.40 -15.45 18.44
N SER A 100 9.07 -16.70 18.09
CA SER A 100 9.07 -17.20 16.72
C SER A 100 7.75 -16.92 15.97
N MET A 101 6.83 -16.15 16.58
CA MET A 101 5.49 -15.87 16.05
C MET A 101 4.63 -17.14 15.84
N THR A 102 4.88 -18.19 16.61
CA THR A 102 4.07 -19.40 16.63
C THR A 102 2.98 -19.29 17.70
N PRO A 103 1.72 -19.65 17.38
CA PRO A 103 0.62 -19.53 18.34
C PRO A 103 0.78 -20.56 19.46
N THR A 104 0.92 -20.09 20.69
CA THR A 104 1.07 -20.89 21.92
C THR A 104 -0.22 -20.98 22.73
N SER A 105 -1.13 -20.02 22.52
CA SER A 105 -2.37 -19.90 23.28
C SER A 105 -3.46 -19.17 22.50
N ILE A 106 -4.71 -19.44 22.89
CA ILE A 106 -5.89 -18.71 22.43
C ILE A 106 -6.37 -17.83 23.57
N LEU A 107 -6.63 -16.57 23.24
CA LEU A 107 -7.02 -15.52 24.17
C LEU A 107 -8.47 -15.11 23.89
N ARG A 108 -9.27 -14.95 24.95
CA ARG A 108 -10.63 -14.42 24.90
C ARG A 108 -10.67 -13.05 25.56
N PRO A 109 -11.15 -12.00 24.89
CA PRO A 109 -11.22 -10.67 25.49
C PRO A 109 -12.23 -10.65 26.63
N LEU A 110 -11.82 -10.17 27.81
CA LEU A 110 -12.71 -10.04 28.98
C LEU A 110 -13.54 -8.75 28.98
N GLY A 111 -13.32 -7.87 28.00
CA GLY A 111 -13.96 -6.55 27.94
C GLY A 111 -13.39 -5.52 28.91
N ILE A 112 -12.43 -5.91 29.76
CA ILE A 112 -11.75 -5.00 30.69
C ILE A 112 -10.60 -4.33 29.95
N THR A 113 -10.68 -3.01 29.80
CA THR A 113 -9.63 -2.20 29.18
C THR A 113 -9.31 -0.99 30.06
N HIS A 114 -8.03 -0.69 30.21
CA HIS A 114 -7.56 0.47 30.97
C HIS A 114 -6.32 1.07 30.31
N ARG A 115 -6.43 2.31 29.84
CA ARG A 115 -5.40 3.00 29.02
C ARG A 115 -5.03 2.16 27.80
N THR A 116 -3.75 1.80 27.65
CA THR A 116 -3.24 0.93 26.58
C THR A 116 -3.26 -0.54 26.97
N CYS A 117 -3.87 -0.93 28.09
CA CYS A 117 -3.93 -2.32 28.51
C CYS A 117 -5.32 -2.92 28.31
N ALA A 118 -5.37 -4.19 27.93
CA ALA A 118 -6.59 -4.99 27.90
C ALA A 118 -6.37 -6.34 28.58
N ALA A 119 -7.41 -6.82 29.26
CA ALA A 119 -7.39 -8.13 29.89
C ALA A 119 -7.99 -9.19 28.96
N PHE A 120 -7.31 -10.32 28.91
CA PHE A 120 -7.72 -11.51 28.17
C PHE A 120 -7.70 -12.72 29.09
N GLU A 121 -8.67 -13.59 28.91
CA GLU A 121 -8.65 -14.94 29.49
C GLU A 121 -7.90 -15.87 28.53
N ILE A 122 -6.98 -16.67 29.07
CA ILE A 122 -6.29 -17.72 28.34
C ILE A 122 -7.23 -18.91 28.28
N SER A 123 -7.92 -19.08 27.14
CA SER A 123 -8.89 -20.17 26.98
C SER A 123 -8.23 -21.50 26.65
N GLU A 124 -7.14 -21.47 25.88
CA GLU A 124 -6.40 -22.66 25.48
C GLU A 124 -4.89 -22.37 25.45
N GLY A 125 -4.09 -23.41 25.71
CA GLY A 125 -2.63 -23.33 25.68
C GLY A 125 -2.01 -22.60 26.87
N SER A 126 -0.77 -22.15 26.72
CA SER A 126 -0.03 -21.45 27.77
C SER A 126 0.61 -20.19 27.20
N ALA A 127 0.11 -19.03 27.64
CA ALA A 127 0.69 -17.74 27.34
C ALA A 127 1.77 -17.38 28.38
N ALA A 128 2.86 -16.76 27.95
CA ALA A 128 3.91 -16.24 28.82
C ALA A 128 3.98 -14.71 28.78
N VAL A 129 4.60 -14.12 29.80
CA VAL A 129 4.91 -12.67 29.78
C VAL A 129 5.99 -12.42 28.73
N GLY A 130 5.77 -11.43 27.87
CA GLY A 130 6.64 -11.12 26.73
C GLY A 130 6.13 -11.66 25.39
N ASP A 131 5.20 -12.63 25.41
CA ASP A 131 4.56 -13.16 24.21
C ASP A 131 3.84 -12.04 23.44
N SER A 132 3.92 -12.13 22.12
CA SER A 132 3.22 -11.24 21.19
C SER A 132 1.75 -11.65 21.11
N VAL A 133 0.86 -10.69 20.94
CA VAL A 133 -0.57 -10.97 20.74
C VAL A 133 -0.96 -10.59 19.32
N MET A 134 -1.51 -11.54 18.60
CA MET A 134 -2.07 -11.35 17.26
C MET A 134 -3.58 -11.51 17.28
N VAL A 135 -4.25 -10.77 16.40
CA VAL A 135 -5.68 -10.90 16.14
C VAL A 135 -5.87 -11.31 14.70
N LYS A 136 -6.59 -12.40 14.49
CA LYS A 136 -7.06 -12.81 13.18
C LYS A 136 -8.52 -12.42 13.02
N TYR A 137 -8.79 -11.52 12.09
CA TYR A 137 -10.14 -11.16 11.67
C TYR A 137 -10.51 -11.99 10.45
N PHE A 138 -11.53 -12.83 10.61
CA PHE A 138 -12.04 -13.64 9.50
C PHE A 138 -12.82 -12.77 8.52
N ALA A 139 -12.73 -13.10 7.24
CA ALA A 139 -13.63 -12.53 6.24
C ALA A 139 -15.09 -12.79 6.66
N PRO A 140 -15.99 -11.79 6.52
CA PRO A 140 -17.40 -12.02 6.77
C PRO A 140 -17.91 -13.11 5.83
N GLU A 141 -18.62 -14.08 6.38
CA GLU A 141 -19.34 -15.07 5.59
C GLU A 141 -20.36 -14.31 4.74
N LYS A 142 -20.36 -14.52 3.42
CA LYS A 142 -21.45 -14.02 2.59
C LYS A 142 -22.68 -14.82 3.02
N ASP A 143 -23.67 -14.14 3.58
CA ASP A 143 -25.00 -14.74 3.74
C ASP A 143 -25.47 -15.18 2.35
N ASP A 144 -25.39 -16.48 2.04
CA ASP A 144 -26.15 -17.09 0.95
C ASP A 144 -27.63 -17.13 1.37
N LYS A 145 -28.21 -15.95 1.62
CA LYS A 145 -29.66 -15.80 1.60
C LYS A 145 -30.07 -15.93 0.16
N ASN A 146 -30.41 -17.15 -0.23
CA ASN A 146 -31.26 -17.40 -1.37
C ASN A 146 -32.72 -17.45 -0.85
N PRO A 147 -33.47 -16.32 -0.78
CA PRO A 147 -34.89 -16.35 -0.45
C PRO A 147 -35.71 -16.73 -1.68
N ALA A 148 -35.40 -17.87 -2.31
CA ALA A 148 -36.12 -18.35 -3.48
C ALA A 148 -36.05 -19.88 -3.55
N GLY A 149 -36.80 -20.51 -2.65
CA GLY A 149 -37.25 -21.88 -2.75
C GLY A 149 -38.74 -21.92 -2.40
N GLN A 150 -39.53 -21.14 -3.14
CA GLN A 150 -40.96 -21.40 -3.31
C GLN A 150 -41.12 -22.31 -4.53
#